data_AF-A0A957P324-F1
#
_entry.id   AF-A0A957P324-F1
#
_cell.length_a   1.000
_cell.length_b   1.000
_cell.length_c   1.000
_cell.angle_alpha   90.00
_cell.angle_beta   90.00
_cell.angle_gamma   90.00
#
_symmetry.space_group_name_H-M   'P 1'
#
loop_
_entity.id
_entity.type
_entity.pdbx_description
1 polymer ?
#
loop_
_entity_poly.entity_id
_entity_poly.type
_entity_poly.pdbx_seq_one_letter_code
_entity_poly.pdbx_strand_id
1 'polypeptide(L)'
;MQTVPQISLEQAAALVKAGDTILVGGFGMTGNPTHLLHAMAETHVRDLTYVANNVGEPGLGGGRLLRNGQIKKAIGSFFTSNPEAVAAAQSGAIEFELLPQGSLAEAIRAG
;
A
#
# COMPACT_ATOMS: atom_id res chain seq x y z
N MET A 1 -33.46 -5.09 -0.08
CA MET A 1 -32.14 -4.88 -0.69
C MET A 1 -31.52 -3.68 0.01
N GLN A 2 -30.42 -3.85 0.74
CA GLN A 2 -29.75 -2.69 1.36
C GLN A 2 -29.12 -1.84 0.25
N THR A 3 -29.43 -0.54 0.25
CA THR A 3 -28.75 0.43 -0.61
C THR A 3 -27.38 0.70 -0.02
N VAL A 4 -26.33 0.25 -0.70
CA VAL A 4 -24.95 0.58 -0.34
C VAL A 4 -24.61 1.92 -0.98
N PRO A 5 -24.24 2.95 -0.19
CA PRO A 5 -23.80 4.22 -0.75
C PRO A 5 -22.60 4.00 -1.67
N GLN A 6 -22.66 4.54 -2.88
CA GLN A 6 -21.54 4.54 -3.82
C GLN A 6 -20.90 5.93 -3.80
N ILE A 7 -19.59 5.97 -3.58
CA ILE A 7 -18.78 7.19 -3.63
C ILE A 7 -17.78 7.08 -4.77
N SER A 8 -17.29 8.23 -5.26
CA SER A 8 -16.26 8.26 -6.30
C SER A 8 -14.89 7.82 -5.76
N LEU A 9 -13.94 7.54 -6.67
CA LEU A 9 -12.56 7.19 -6.30
C LEU A 9 -11.88 8.33 -5.52
N GLU A 10 -12.11 9.57 -5.93
CA GLU A 10 -11.55 10.77 -5.31
C GLU A 10 -12.11 10.96 -3.90
N GLN A 11 -13.42 10.74 -3.75
CA GLN A 11 -14.07 10.78 -2.44
C GLN A 11 -13.52 9.69 -1.52
N ALA A 12 -13.32 8.47 -2.02
CA ALA A 12 -12.74 7.37 -1.25
C ALA A 12 -11.28 7.63 -0.87
N ALA A 13 -10.46 8.12 -1.81
CA ALA A 13 -9.06 8.45 -1.58
C ALA A 13 -8.89 9.57 -0.55
N ALA A 14 -9.78 10.57 -0.55
CA ALA A 14 -9.78 11.68 0.41
C ALA A 14 -10.10 11.26 1.86
N LEU A 15 -10.58 10.03 2.09
CA LEU A 15 -10.81 9.52 3.44
C LEU A 15 -9.51 9.12 4.15
N VAL A 16 -8.45 8.84 3.40
CA VAL A 16 -7.15 8.46 3.95
C VAL A 16 -6.38 9.71 4.37
N LYS A 17 -5.88 9.72 5.60
CA LYS A 17 -5.18 10.83 6.22
C LYS A 17 -3.69 10.54 6.33
N ALA A 18 -2.91 11.60 6.49
CA ALA A 18 -1.47 11.45 6.71
C ALA A 18 -1.22 10.68 8.01
N GLY A 19 -0.28 9.75 7.98
CA GLY A 19 0.03 8.88 9.12
C GLY A 19 -0.86 7.64 9.27
N ASP A 20 -1.87 7.45 8.41
CA ASP A 20 -2.73 6.27 8.47
C ASP A 20 -1.95 4.98 8.14
N THR A 21 -2.38 3.89 8.79
CA THR A 21 -2.01 2.53 8.40
C THR A 21 -3.04 1.96 7.45
N ILE A 22 -2.63 1.61 6.24
CA ILE A 22 -3.50 1.04 5.21
C ILE A 22 -3.15 -0.42 4.95
N LEU A 23 -4.18 -1.27 4.94
CA LEU A 23 -4.07 -2.67 4.55
C LEU A 23 -4.51 -2.78 3.09
N VAL A 24 -3.60 -3.24 2.23
CA VAL A 24 -3.82 -3.30 0.79
C VAL A 24 -3.84 -4.75 0.33
N GLY A 25 -4.96 -5.14 -0.26
CA GLY A 25 -5.15 -6.48 -0.80
C GLY A 25 -4.30 -6.75 -2.05
N GLY A 26 -4.18 -8.05 -2.35
CA GLY A 26 -3.55 -8.56 -3.57
C GLY A 26 -2.30 -9.42 -3.33
N PHE A 27 -1.98 -10.24 -4.33
CA PHE A 27 -0.75 -11.03 -4.41
C PHE A 27 -0.08 -10.75 -5.76
N GLY A 28 1.11 -10.14 -5.73
CA GLY A 28 1.61 -9.44 -6.91
C GLY A 28 0.67 -8.28 -7.27
N MET A 29 0.31 -8.19 -8.55
CA MET A 29 -0.72 -7.27 -9.03
C MET A 29 -2.13 -7.88 -9.05
N THR A 30 -2.26 -9.19 -8.82
CA THR A 30 -3.56 -9.86 -8.82
C THR A 30 -4.34 -9.49 -7.57
N GLY A 31 -5.52 -8.89 -7.75
CA GLY A 31 -6.37 -8.42 -6.64
C GLY A 31 -5.91 -7.11 -6.00
N ASN A 32 -4.91 -6.42 -6.58
CA ASN A 32 -4.47 -5.12 -6.12
C ASN A 32 -5.51 -4.04 -6.48
N PRO A 33 -5.91 -3.14 -5.55
CA PRO A 33 -6.87 -2.08 -5.82
C PRO A 33 -6.23 -0.90 -6.56
N THR A 34 -5.67 -1.16 -7.75
CA THR A 34 -4.82 -0.23 -8.52
C THR A 34 -5.45 1.15 -8.70
N HIS A 35 -6.71 1.24 -9.11
CA HIS A 35 -7.37 2.54 -9.33
C HIS A 35 -7.51 3.37 -8.06
N LEU A 36 -7.76 2.73 -6.90
CA LEU A 36 -7.87 3.44 -5.63
C LEU A 36 -6.51 3.93 -5.16
N LEU A 37 -5.46 3.10 -5.28
CA LEU A 37 -4.09 3.50 -4.94
C LEU A 37 -3.59 4.62 -5.87
N HIS A 38 -3.98 4.59 -7.14
CA HIS A 38 -3.68 5.66 -8.08
C HIS A 38 -4.39 6.96 -7.71
N ALA A 39 -5.69 6.90 -7.35
CA ALA A 39 -6.41 8.06 -6.86
C ALA A 39 -5.77 8.64 -5.58
N MET A 40 -5.35 7.78 -4.64
CA MET A 40 -4.58 8.19 -3.45
C MET A 40 -3.25 8.84 -3.81
N ALA A 41 -2.58 8.36 -4.87
CA ALA A 41 -1.33 8.93 -5.33
C ALA A 41 -1.48 10.34 -5.92
N GLU A 42 -2.68 10.75 -6.33
CA GLU A 42 -2.97 12.13 -6.74
C GLU A 42 -3.23 13.07 -5.55
N THR A 43 -3.37 12.52 -4.33
CA THR A 43 -3.60 13.33 -3.13
C THR A 43 -2.28 13.79 -2.49
N HIS A 44 -2.38 14.64 -1.47
CA HIS A 44 -1.23 15.07 -0.67
C HIS A 44 -0.97 14.21 0.56
N VAL A 45 -1.58 13.01 0.66
CA VAL A 45 -1.37 12.12 1.81
C VAL A 45 0.09 11.67 1.89
N ARG A 46 0.64 11.65 3.10
CA ARG A 46 2.03 11.28 3.38
C ARG A 46 2.12 10.46 4.66
N ASP A 47 3.32 9.98 4.97
CA ASP A 47 3.63 9.26 6.19
C ASP A 47 2.83 7.96 6.39
N LEU A 48 2.38 7.34 5.29
CA LEU A 48 1.57 6.13 5.34
C LEU A 48 2.38 4.93 5.85
N THR A 49 1.73 4.09 6.66
CA THR A 49 2.17 2.72 6.89
C THR A 49 1.42 1.80 5.94
N TYR A 50 2.14 1.23 4.97
CA TYR A 50 1.58 0.39 3.92
C TYR A 50 1.76 -1.09 4.28
N VAL A 51 0.66 -1.80 4.52
CA VAL A 51 0.65 -3.23 4.89
C VAL A 51 0.08 -4.05 3.75
N ALA A 52 0.89 -4.89 3.12
CA ALA A 52 0.45 -5.74 2.00
C ALA A 52 1.43 -6.89 1.76
N ASN A 53 1.05 -7.85 0.91
CA ASN A 53 1.99 -8.88 0.45
C ASN A 53 3.25 -8.26 -0.21
N ASN A 54 3.07 -7.21 -1.03
CA ASN A 54 4.13 -6.42 -1.67
C ASN A 54 3.68 -4.96 -1.93
N VAL A 55 4.59 -4.09 -2.34
CA VAL A 55 4.31 -2.67 -2.66
C VAL A 55 3.77 -2.49 -4.10
N GLY A 56 3.49 -3.55 -4.83
CA GLY A 56 3.18 -3.49 -6.26
C GLY A 56 4.42 -3.24 -7.13
N GLU A 57 4.21 -3.04 -8.42
CA GLU A 57 5.28 -2.89 -9.43
C GLU A 57 5.73 -1.41 -9.61
N PRO A 58 6.88 -1.15 -10.25
CA PRO A 58 7.34 0.22 -10.51
C PRO A 58 6.26 1.09 -11.20
N GLY A 59 5.74 2.09 -10.48
CA GLY A 59 4.68 2.99 -10.97
C GLY A 59 3.25 2.43 -10.98
N LEU A 60 3.03 1.21 -10.50
CA LEU A 60 1.72 0.57 -10.45
C LEU A 60 1.33 0.21 -9.01
N GLY A 61 0.04 0.36 -8.68
CA GLY A 61 -0.45 0.15 -7.32
C GLY A 61 0.32 0.99 -6.29
N GLY A 62 0.81 0.35 -5.23
CA GLY A 62 1.60 1.00 -4.18
C GLY A 62 2.93 1.58 -4.66
N GLY A 63 3.48 1.11 -5.79
CA GLY A 63 4.72 1.62 -6.36
C GLY A 63 4.60 3.08 -6.79
N ARG A 64 3.39 3.55 -7.10
CA ARG A 64 3.13 4.97 -7.39
C ARG A 64 3.20 5.83 -6.12
N LEU A 65 2.61 5.36 -5.02
CA LEU A 65 2.70 6.00 -3.70
C LEU A 65 4.15 6.05 -3.20
N LEU A 66 4.90 4.97 -3.43
CA LEU A 66 6.33 4.90 -3.12
C LEU A 66 7.13 5.99 -3.86
N ARG A 67 6.98 6.08 -5.19
CA ARG A 67 7.66 7.09 -6.02
C ARG A 67 7.35 8.52 -5.58
N ASN A 68 6.12 8.75 -5.12
CA ASN A 68 5.68 10.06 -4.64
C ASN A 68 6.15 10.39 -3.21
N GLY A 69 6.87 9.47 -2.54
CA GLY A 69 7.32 9.66 -1.16
C GLY A 69 6.17 9.67 -0.15
N GLN A 70 5.06 8.99 -0.45
CA GLN A 70 3.86 8.99 0.39
C GLN A 70 3.88 7.88 1.45
N ILE A 71 4.75 6.88 1.27
CA ILE A 71 4.94 5.76 2.19
C ILE A 71 6.09 6.10 3.13
N LYS A 72 5.86 6.02 4.45
CA LYS A 72 6.93 6.11 5.47
C LYS A 72 7.39 4.73 5.92
N LYS A 73 6.48 3.77 6.02
CA LYS A 73 6.77 2.39 6.44
C LYS A 73 6.06 1.39 5.53
N ALA A 74 6.73 0.31 5.15
CA ALA A 74 6.12 -0.82 4.46
C ALA A 74 6.29 -2.11 5.27
N ILE A 75 5.18 -2.81 5.50
CA ILE A 75 5.12 -4.12 6.16
C ILE A 75 4.61 -5.13 5.14
N GLY A 76 5.37 -6.20 4.90
CA GLY A 76 4.98 -7.17 3.89
C GLY A 76 5.78 -8.45 3.92
N SER A 77 5.65 -9.27 2.89
CA SER A 77 6.32 -10.58 2.81
C SER A 77 7.29 -10.68 1.64
N PHE A 78 7.15 -9.84 0.61
CA PHE A 78 7.99 -9.89 -0.59
C PHE A 78 8.03 -8.54 -1.31
N PHE A 79 9.22 -7.96 -1.53
CA PHE A 79 9.35 -6.64 -2.19
C PHE A 79 10.19 -6.64 -3.46
N THR A 80 10.76 -7.78 -3.86
CA THR A 80 11.83 -7.79 -4.88
C THR A 80 11.34 -7.66 -6.31
N SER A 81 10.04 -7.83 -6.60
CA SER A 81 9.50 -7.55 -7.93
C SER A 81 9.56 -6.07 -8.29
N ASN A 82 9.64 -5.19 -7.28
CA ASN A 82 9.82 -3.76 -7.45
C ASN A 82 11.20 -3.31 -6.94
N PRO A 83 12.19 -3.12 -7.84
CA PRO A 83 13.53 -2.70 -7.47
C PRO A 83 13.57 -1.35 -6.73
N GLU A 84 12.60 -0.46 -6.96
CA GLU A 84 12.52 0.85 -6.30
C GLU A 84 12.17 0.68 -4.81
N ALA A 85 11.32 -0.29 -4.47
CA ALA A 85 11.02 -0.62 -3.07
C ALA A 85 12.25 -1.15 -2.35
N VAL A 86 13.02 -2.03 -3.00
CA VAL A 86 14.28 -2.54 -2.46
C VAL A 86 15.30 -1.41 -2.26
N ALA A 87 15.45 -0.52 -3.25
CA ALA A 87 16.36 0.62 -3.14
C ALA A 87 15.94 1.61 -2.03
N ALA A 88 14.65 1.89 -1.89
CA ALA A 88 14.10 2.72 -0.82
C ALA A 88 14.37 2.10 0.56
N ALA A 89 14.27 0.77 0.68
CA ALA A 89 14.60 0.05 1.91
C ALA A 89 16.08 0.17 2.27
N GLN A 90 16.95 -0.11 1.30
CA GLN A 90 18.40 -0.15 1.49
C GLN A 90 18.99 1.23 1.78
N SER A 91 18.40 2.28 1.21
CA SER A 91 18.79 3.67 1.47
C SER A 91 18.24 4.23 2.78
N GLY A 92 17.31 3.53 3.44
CA GLY A 92 16.60 4.03 4.62
C GLY A 92 15.60 5.14 4.31
N ALA A 93 15.21 5.34 3.04
CA ALA A 93 14.22 6.34 2.64
C ALA A 93 12.85 6.05 3.26
N ILE A 94 12.53 4.77 3.48
CA ILE A 94 11.34 4.32 4.19
C ILE A 94 11.71 3.17 5.15
N GLU A 95 10.97 3.03 6.24
CA GLU A 95 11.09 1.88 7.15
C GLU A 95 10.51 0.63 6.49
N PHE A 96 11.13 -0.53 6.73
CA PHE A 96 10.66 -1.81 6.19
C PHE A 96 10.63 -2.91 7.24
N GLU A 97 9.57 -3.72 7.18
CA GLU A 97 9.39 -4.91 8.00
C GLU A 97 8.95 -6.08 7.12
N LEU A 98 9.72 -7.16 7.16
CA LEU A 98 9.42 -8.39 6.44
C LEU A 98 8.89 -9.44 7.41
N LEU A 99 7.66 -9.88 7.17
CA LEU A 99 7.03 -10.97 7.88
C LEU A 99 6.91 -12.18 6.93
N PRO A 100 7.08 -13.42 7.43
CA PRO A 100 6.70 -14.59 6.65
C PRO A 100 5.25 -14.46 6.17
N GLN A 101 4.98 -14.75 4.90
CA GLN A 101 3.68 -14.46 4.27
C GLN A 101 2.49 -15.06 5.04
N GLY A 102 2.63 -16.28 5.54
CA GLY A 102 1.60 -16.91 6.38
C GLY A 102 1.38 -16.18 7.71
N SER A 103 2.45 -15.69 8.34
CA SER A 103 2.37 -14.90 9.58
C SER A 103 1.76 -13.53 9.35
N LEU A 104 2.05 -12.86 8.23
CA LEU A 104 1.38 -11.62 7.85
C LEU A 104 -0.12 -11.82 7.70
N ALA A 105 -0.51 -12.87 6.95
CA ALA A 105 -1.92 -13.18 6.73
C ALA A 105 -2.64 -13.52 8.06
N GLU A 106 -2.02 -14.33 8.92
CA GLU A 106 -2.61 -14.69 10.22
C GLU A 106 -2.67 -13.51 11.19
N ALA A 107 -1.66 -12.62 11.17
CA ALA A 107 -1.68 -11.39 11.97
C ALA A 107 -2.86 -10.48 11.58
N ILE A 108 -3.13 -10.33 10.28
CA ILE A 108 -4.30 -9.58 9.79
C ILE A 108 -5.60 -10.28 10.17
N ARG A 109 -5.67 -11.62 10.07
CA ARG A 109 -6.88 -12.40 10.42
C ARG A 109 -7.19 -12.36 11.92
N ALA A 110 -6.17 -12.23 12.76
CA ALA A 110 -6.29 -12.26 14.21
C ALA A 110 -6.68 -10.91 14.85
N GLY A 111 -6.37 -9.79 14.18
CA GLY A 111 -6.76 -8.43 14.60
C GLY A 111 -8.22 -8.11 14.35
#